data_AF-A0A2N9J609-F1
#
_entry.id   AF-A0A2N9J609-F1
#
_cell.length_a   1.000
_cell.length_b   1.000
_cell.length_c   1.000
_cell.angle_alpha   90.00
_cell.angle_beta   90.00
_cell.angle_gamma   90.00
#
_symmetry.space_group_name_H-M   'P 1'
#
loop_
_entity.id
_entity.type
_entity.pdbx_description
1 polymer ?
#
loop_
_entity_poly.entity_id
_entity_poly.type
_entity_poly.pdbx_seq_one_letter_code
_entity_poly.pdbx_strand_id
1 'polypeptide(L)'
;MKRKKILTEVQPGIGGEVVPHQDNSFLYTEPTTCTGLWLALEDATIINGCIWAIPGSQKNGLVRRMVRGEGGVSFDRPSPTYNQNDFVPIEVKAGSLVVIHGDLIHQSFENQSSKSRHAYSLHVVDTDGCKWAPDNW
;
A
#
# COMPACT_ATOMS: atom_id res chain seq x y z
N MET A 1 -3.07 1.46 19.97
CA MET A 1 -3.07 1.90 18.55
C MET A 1 -1.70 2.43 18.14
N LYS A 2 -0.91 1.64 17.40
CA LYS A 2 0.30 2.15 16.72
C LYS A 2 -0.13 2.81 15.40
N ARG A 3 0.52 3.93 15.00
CA ARG A 3 0.13 4.73 13.83
C ARG A 3 1.35 5.00 12.97
N LYS A 4 1.30 4.63 11.69
CA LYS A 4 2.26 5.08 10.68
C LYS A 4 1.58 6.11 9.78
N LYS A 5 2.20 7.28 9.64
CA LYS A 5 1.69 8.39 8.82
C LYS A 5 2.71 8.65 7.72
N ILE A 6 2.28 8.65 6.47
CA ILE A 6 3.11 9.04 5.32
C ILE A 6 2.32 10.03 4.48
N LEU A 7 2.91 11.20 4.21
CA LEU A 7 2.48 12.03 3.09
C LEU A 7 3.07 11.40 1.83
N THR A 8 2.22 10.96 0.90
CA THR A 8 2.67 10.37 -0.35
C THR A 8 2.65 11.45 -1.42
N GLU A 9 3.84 11.96 -1.75
CA GLU A 9 4.05 12.91 -2.84
C GLU A 9 4.57 12.15 -4.07
N VAL A 10 3.83 12.22 -5.18
CA VAL A 10 4.30 11.71 -6.46
C VAL A 10 4.50 12.90 -7.38
N GLN A 11 5.77 13.31 -7.46
CA GLN A 11 6.22 14.48 -8.22
C GLN A 11 5.98 14.29 -9.73
N PRO A 12 5.66 15.37 -10.47
CA PRO A 12 5.61 15.33 -11.94
C PRO A 12 6.94 14.85 -12.52
N GLY A 13 6.93 13.80 -13.34
CA GLY A 13 8.09 13.32 -14.10
C GLY A 13 9.22 12.63 -13.32
N ILE A 14 9.09 12.48 -11.99
CA ILE A 14 10.06 11.75 -11.13
C ILE A 14 9.34 10.94 -10.03
N GLY A 15 8.02 11.03 -9.93
CA GLY A 15 7.25 10.39 -8.87
C GLY A 15 7.36 8.87 -8.98
N GLY A 16 8.06 8.24 -8.03
CA GLY A 16 8.43 6.83 -8.10
C GLY A 16 7.25 5.87 -8.15
N GLU A 17 7.40 4.82 -8.97
CA GLU A 17 6.52 3.65 -8.96
C GLU A 17 6.50 2.99 -7.57
N VAL A 18 5.32 2.55 -7.16
CA VAL A 18 5.15 1.65 -6.01
C VAL A 18 4.79 0.29 -6.56
N VAL A 19 5.74 -0.65 -6.51
CA VAL A 19 5.58 -2.03 -6.97
C VAL A 19 4.46 -2.76 -6.21
N PRO A 20 3.88 -3.85 -6.78
CA PRO A 20 2.86 -4.64 -6.11
C PRO A 20 3.23 -5.10 -4.71
N HIS A 21 2.37 -4.80 -3.73
CA HIS A 21 2.59 -5.17 -2.34
C HIS A 21 1.28 -5.32 -1.54
N GLN A 22 1.43 -5.79 -0.30
CA GLN A 22 0.41 -5.84 0.75
C GLN A 22 0.88 -4.97 1.91
N ASP A 23 0.01 -4.16 2.52
CA ASP A 23 0.40 -3.35 3.68
C ASP A 23 0.76 -4.22 4.89
N ASN A 24 0.10 -5.37 5.05
CA ASN A 24 0.43 -6.35 6.09
C ASN A 24 1.85 -6.93 5.92
N SER A 25 2.49 -6.79 4.74
CA SER A 25 3.90 -7.14 4.58
C SER A 25 4.80 -6.27 5.46
N PHE A 26 4.40 -5.03 5.76
CA PHE A 26 5.19 -4.07 6.51
C PHE A 26 4.63 -3.79 7.90
N LEU A 27 3.33 -3.99 8.10
CA LEU A 27 2.58 -3.62 9.30
C LEU A 27 1.86 -4.84 9.88
N TYR A 28 2.58 -5.95 10.03
CA TYR A 28 2.01 -7.23 10.40
C TYR A 28 1.44 -7.25 11.82
N THR A 29 0.28 -7.87 11.95
CA THR A 29 -0.35 -8.26 13.21
C THR A 29 -0.77 -9.73 13.11
N GLU A 30 -0.87 -10.42 14.24
CA GLU A 30 -1.46 -11.76 14.32
C GLU A 30 -2.74 -11.71 15.17
N PRO A 31 -3.94 -11.95 14.58
CA PRO A 31 -4.21 -12.06 13.13
C PRO A 31 -3.98 -10.74 12.38
N THR A 32 -4.00 -10.78 11.04
CA THR A 32 -3.76 -9.59 10.21
C THR A 32 -4.91 -8.58 10.29
N THR A 33 -4.59 -7.32 10.60
CA THR A 33 -5.61 -6.27 10.85
C THR A 33 -5.32 -4.93 10.18
N CYS A 34 -4.22 -4.80 9.43
CA CYS A 34 -3.88 -3.52 8.82
C CYS A 34 -4.97 -3.05 7.85
N THR A 35 -5.36 -1.79 7.98
CA THR A 35 -6.24 -1.08 7.04
C THR A 35 -5.56 0.23 6.64
N GLY A 36 -5.34 0.40 5.33
CA GLY A 36 -4.85 1.63 4.74
C GLY A 36 -5.98 2.61 4.47
N LEU A 37 -5.76 3.87 4.79
CA LEU A 37 -6.64 5.00 4.51
C LEU A 37 -5.87 5.95 3.61
N TRP A 38 -6.23 5.99 2.33
CA TRP A 38 -5.57 6.80 1.32
C TRP A 38 -6.51 7.93 0.88
N LEU A 39 -6.23 9.15 1.32
CA LEU A 39 -7.00 10.35 1.01
C LEU A 39 -6.38 11.07 -0.19
N ALA A 40 -7.12 11.15 -1.29
CA ALA A 40 -6.76 11.96 -2.45
C ALA A 40 -6.80 13.44 -2.09
N LEU A 41 -5.66 14.13 -2.09
CA LEU A 41 -5.62 15.59 -1.95
C LEU A 41 -5.80 16.29 -3.31
N GLU A 42 -5.51 15.57 -4.39
CA GLU A 42 -5.68 15.97 -5.78
C GLU A 42 -6.39 14.84 -6.56
N ASP A 43 -6.94 15.16 -7.74
CA ASP A 43 -7.48 14.13 -8.63
C ASP A 43 -6.42 13.07 -8.95
N ALA A 44 -6.78 11.80 -8.79
CA ALA A 44 -5.95 10.67 -9.13
C ALA A 44 -6.53 9.96 -10.35
N THR A 45 -5.72 9.88 -11.39
CA THR A 45 -6.04 9.35 -12.71
C THR A 45 -5.00 8.30 -13.09
N ILE A 46 -5.26 7.54 -14.14
CA ILE A 46 -4.27 6.59 -14.69
C ILE A 46 -2.96 7.32 -15.05
N ILE A 47 -3.06 8.51 -15.65
CA ILE A 47 -1.90 9.24 -16.20
C ILE A 47 -1.01 9.84 -15.10
N ASN A 48 -1.59 10.25 -13.97
CA ASN A 48 -0.84 10.81 -12.84
C ASN A 48 -0.62 9.83 -11.68
N GLY A 49 -0.80 8.53 -11.94
CA GLY A 49 -0.43 7.46 -11.01
C GLY A 49 -1.45 7.19 -9.91
N CYS A 50 -2.71 6.94 -10.26
CA CYS A 50 -3.71 6.39 -9.34
C CYS A 50 -3.31 5.00 -8.81
N ILE A 51 -4.05 4.53 -7.80
CA ILE A 51 -3.87 3.17 -7.27
C ILE A 51 -4.43 2.16 -8.27
N TRP A 52 -3.74 1.04 -8.41
CA TRP A 52 -4.21 -0.15 -9.11
C TRP A 52 -4.25 -1.31 -8.13
N ALA A 53 -5.29 -2.15 -8.18
CA ALA A 53 -5.42 -3.29 -7.30
C ALA A 53 -5.95 -4.53 -8.01
N ILE A 54 -5.63 -5.72 -7.49
CA ILE A 54 -6.21 -7.00 -7.95
C ILE A 54 -7.47 -7.28 -7.12
N PRO A 55 -8.69 -7.19 -7.68
CA PRO A 55 -9.92 -7.38 -6.93
C PRO A 55 -10.01 -8.77 -6.29
N GLY A 56 -10.34 -8.83 -5.01
CA GLY A 56 -10.52 -10.09 -4.28
C GLY A 56 -9.22 -10.74 -3.78
N SER A 57 -8.05 -10.23 -4.17
CA SER A 57 -6.74 -10.78 -3.78
C SER A 57 -6.51 -10.81 -2.26
N GLN A 58 -7.19 -9.95 -1.50
CA GLN A 58 -7.13 -9.94 -0.04
C GLN A 58 -7.62 -11.23 0.63
N LYS A 59 -8.34 -12.10 -0.10
CA LYS A 59 -8.82 -13.39 0.40
C LYS A 59 -7.76 -14.50 0.34
N ASN A 60 -6.61 -14.23 -0.29
CA ASN A 60 -5.58 -15.23 -0.54
C ASN A 60 -4.47 -15.23 0.54
N GLY A 61 -4.60 -14.37 1.56
CA GLY A 61 -3.64 -14.23 2.65
C GLY A 61 -2.37 -13.47 2.26
N LEU A 62 -1.50 -13.30 3.25
CA LEU A 62 -0.24 -12.57 3.11
C LEU A 62 0.84 -13.43 2.43
N VAL A 63 1.45 -12.90 1.37
CA VAL A 63 2.41 -13.66 0.55
C VAL A 63 3.84 -13.57 1.07
N ARG A 64 4.23 -12.45 1.69
CA ARG A 64 5.57 -12.19 2.25
C ARG A 64 5.54 -11.08 3.31
N ARG A 65 6.55 -11.05 4.18
CA ARG A 65 6.77 -10.01 5.20
C ARG A 65 8.13 -9.35 5.04
N MET A 66 8.20 -8.05 5.30
CA MET A 66 9.44 -7.34 5.61
C MET A 66 9.71 -7.50 7.11
N VAL A 67 10.85 -8.10 7.44
CA VAL A 67 11.25 -8.40 8.81
C VAL A 67 12.55 -7.67 9.14
N ARG A 68 12.64 -7.17 10.38
CA ARG A 68 13.84 -6.57 10.95
C ARG A 68 14.59 -7.62 11.78
N GLY A 69 15.83 -7.90 11.41
CA GLY A 69 16.76 -8.77 12.14
C GLY A 69 18.04 -8.03 12.53
N GLU A 70 19.02 -8.77 13.04
CA GLU A 70 20.31 -8.21 13.51
C GLU A 70 21.10 -7.49 12.39
N GLY A 71 20.95 -7.94 11.14
CA GLY A 71 21.64 -7.38 9.97
C GLY A 71 20.86 -6.29 9.21
N GLY A 72 19.73 -5.82 9.74
CA GLY A 72 18.86 -4.84 9.06
C GLY A 72 17.50 -5.41 8.66
N VAL A 73 16.91 -4.86 7.60
CA VAL A 73 15.59 -5.26 7.09
C VAL A 73 15.71 -6.14 5.84
N SER A 74 14.94 -7.22 5.78
CA SER A 74 14.87 -8.12 4.62
C SER A 74 13.45 -8.61 4.42
N PHE A 75 13.17 -9.21 3.26
CA PHE A 75 11.92 -9.94 3.05
C PHE A 75 12.12 -11.43 3.34
N ASP A 76 11.17 -12.03 4.05
CA ASP A 76 11.20 -13.46 4.43
C ASP A 76 11.03 -14.40 3.23
N ARG A 77 10.50 -13.89 2.12
CA ARG A 77 10.26 -14.61 0.86
C ARG A 77 10.54 -13.70 -0.35
N PRO A 78 10.86 -14.28 -1.52
CA PRO A 78 11.00 -13.53 -2.77
C PRO A 78 9.72 -12.78 -3.16
N SER A 79 9.87 -11.77 -4.03
CA SER A 79 8.70 -11.11 -4.60
C SER A 79 7.92 -12.06 -5.50
N PRO A 80 6.60 -12.19 -5.33
CA PRO A 80 5.76 -12.87 -6.31
C PRO A 80 5.66 -12.05 -7.59
N THR A 81 5.35 -12.73 -8.70
CA THR A 81 5.01 -12.13 -9.99
C THR A 81 3.50 -12.10 -10.14
N TYR A 82 2.96 -10.99 -10.63
CA TYR A 82 1.55 -10.82 -10.91
C TYR A 82 1.32 -10.57 -12.39
N ASN A 83 0.20 -11.07 -12.93
CA ASN A 83 -0.24 -10.71 -14.27
C ASN A 83 -0.80 -9.28 -14.24
N GLN A 84 -0.23 -8.39 -15.04
CA GLN A 84 -0.61 -6.97 -15.05
C GLN A 84 -2.06 -6.76 -15.51
N ASN A 85 -2.62 -7.70 -16.29
CA ASN A 85 -4.02 -7.64 -16.73
C ASN A 85 -5.04 -7.88 -15.60
N ASP A 86 -4.60 -8.37 -14.44
CA ASP A 86 -5.48 -8.63 -13.30
C ASP A 86 -5.71 -7.35 -12.46
N PHE A 87 -4.91 -6.30 -12.68
CA PHE A 87 -5.03 -5.05 -11.95
C PHE A 87 -6.11 -4.14 -12.57
N VAL A 88 -6.92 -3.55 -11.70
CA VAL A 88 -7.95 -2.57 -12.07
C VAL A 88 -7.56 -1.19 -11.51
N PRO A 89 -7.62 -0.12 -12.31
CA PRO A 89 -7.32 1.24 -11.84
C PRO A 89 -8.44 1.78 -10.95
N ILE A 90 -8.06 2.59 -9.96
CA ILE A 90 -8.96 3.26 -9.03
C ILE A 90 -8.77 4.77 -9.19
N GLU A 91 -9.37 5.32 -10.24
CA GLU A 91 -9.39 6.77 -10.48
C GLU A 91 -10.40 7.46 -9.54
N VAL A 92 -9.98 8.53 -8.88
CA VAL A 92 -10.80 9.24 -7.89
C VAL A 92 -10.59 10.75 -7.96
N LYS A 93 -11.59 11.51 -7.52
CA LYS A 93 -11.50 12.96 -7.40
C LYS A 93 -10.84 13.38 -6.08
N ALA A 94 -10.27 14.58 -6.05
CA ALA A 94 -9.79 15.21 -4.82
C ALA A 94 -10.87 15.15 -3.72
N GLY A 95 -10.45 14.84 -2.49
CA GLY A 95 -11.32 14.63 -1.34
C GLY A 95 -11.85 13.19 -1.19
N SER A 96 -11.63 12.30 -2.16
CA SER A 96 -12.03 10.89 -2.05
C SER A 96 -11.12 10.13 -1.10
N LEU A 97 -11.72 9.26 -0.27
CA LEU A 97 -11.00 8.32 0.59
C LEU A 97 -11.09 6.91 0.01
N VAL A 98 -9.94 6.31 -0.31
CA VAL A 98 -9.83 4.90 -0.67
C VAL A 98 -9.44 4.11 0.59
N VAL A 99 -10.26 3.13 0.97
CA VAL A 99 -10.00 2.23 2.09
C VAL A 99 -9.41 0.93 1.55
N ILE A 100 -8.23 0.57 2.03
CA ILE A 100 -7.40 -0.53 1.51
C ILE A 100 -7.28 -1.61 2.58
N HIS A 101 -7.73 -2.82 2.26
CA HIS A 101 -7.50 -3.98 3.14
C HIS A 101 -6.00 -4.34 3.13
N GLY A 102 -5.42 -4.67 4.28
CA GLY A 102 -3.97 -4.86 4.39
C GLY A 102 -3.38 -6.00 3.57
N ASP A 103 -4.19 -7.00 3.21
CA ASP A 103 -3.83 -8.09 2.31
C ASP A 103 -4.19 -7.83 0.83
N LEU A 104 -4.77 -6.67 0.47
CA LEU A 104 -5.07 -6.36 -0.92
C LEU A 104 -3.78 -6.10 -1.70
N ILE A 105 -3.54 -6.85 -2.78
CA ILE A 105 -2.44 -6.55 -3.71
C ILE A 105 -2.75 -5.25 -4.43
N HIS A 106 -1.90 -4.25 -4.22
CA HIS A 106 -2.03 -2.95 -4.88
C HIS A 106 -0.67 -2.36 -5.26
N GLN A 107 -0.70 -1.45 -6.24
CA GLN A 107 0.45 -0.77 -6.81
C GLN A 107 0.07 0.65 -7.27
N SER A 108 1.05 1.46 -7.66
CA SER A 108 0.81 2.70 -8.41
C SER A 108 1.98 2.97 -9.35
N PHE A 109 1.68 3.41 -10.57
CA PHE A 109 2.70 3.74 -11.56
C PHE A 109 3.28 5.15 -11.35
N GLU A 110 4.39 5.41 -12.04
CA GLU A 110 4.97 6.74 -12.15
C GLU A 110 3.96 7.75 -12.72
N ASN A 111 4.05 8.99 -12.23
CA ASN A 111 3.27 10.10 -12.74
C ASN A 111 3.87 10.65 -14.03
N GLN A 112 3.22 10.36 -15.16
CA GLN A 112 3.61 10.80 -16.49
C GLN A 112 2.98 12.14 -16.90
N SER A 113 2.24 12.79 -16.00
CA SER A 113 1.57 14.07 -16.25
C SER A 113 2.43 15.27 -15.82
N SER A 114 1.99 16.46 -16.20
CA SER A 114 2.57 17.73 -15.73
C SER A 114 2.02 18.21 -14.39
N LYS A 115 1.10 17.47 -13.76
CA LYS A 115 0.46 17.82 -12.49
C LYS A 115 0.94 16.88 -11.40
N SER A 116 1.06 17.38 -10.17
CA SER A 116 1.30 16.53 -8.99
C SER A 116 0.14 15.56 -8.74
N ARG A 117 0.40 14.55 -7.90
CA ARG A 117 -0.63 13.71 -7.30
C ARG A 117 -0.35 13.53 -5.81
N HIS A 118 -0.81 14.50 -5.03
CA HIS A 118 -0.73 14.47 -3.58
C HIS A 118 -1.79 13.56 -2.96
N ALA A 119 -1.35 12.75 -2.02
CA ALA A 119 -2.24 11.97 -1.18
C ALA A 119 -1.72 11.88 0.26
N TYR A 120 -2.66 11.76 1.19
CA TYR A 120 -2.35 11.50 2.58
C TYR A 120 -2.69 10.06 2.93
N SER A 121 -1.69 9.30 3.36
CA SER A 121 -1.82 7.88 3.70
C SER A 121 -1.68 7.67 5.21
N LEU A 122 -2.66 6.99 5.79
CA LEU A 122 -2.67 6.57 7.19
C LEU A 122 -2.97 5.08 7.27
N HIS A 123 -2.15 4.33 8.01
CA HIS A 123 -2.46 2.93 8.32
C HIS A 123 -2.90 2.79 9.77
N VAL A 124 -3.94 1.98 9.97
CA VAL A 124 -4.47 1.60 11.27
C VAL A 124 -4.41 0.10 11.43
N VAL A 125 -4.14 -0.36 12.65
CA VAL A 125 -4.15 -1.78 13.03
C VAL A 125 -4.97 -1.94 14.29
N ASP A 126 -5.62 -3.11 14.42
CA ASP A 126 -6.25 -3.48 15.68
C ASP A 126 -5.19 -3.96 16.68
N THR A 127 -5.43 -3.65 17.94
CA THR A 127 -4.60 -4.10 19.07
C THR A 127 -5.41 -4.87 20.11
N ASP A 128 -6.73 -4.92 19.99
CA ASP A 128 -7.56 -5.78 20.83
C ASP A 128 -7.52 -7.21 20.28
N GLY A 129 -7.13 -8.18 21.12
CA GLY A 129 -6.94 -9.57 20.71
C GLY A 129 -5.84 -9.84 19.67
N CYS A 130 -5.17 -8.81 19.15
CA CYS A 130 -4.20 -8.90 18.06
C CYS A 130 -2.78 -8.53 18.53
N LYS A 131 -1.77 -9.26 18.06
CA LYS A 131 -0.37 -9.03 18.43
C LYS A 131 0.38 -8.33 17.33
N TRP A 132 0.88 -7.12 17.61
CA TRP A 132 1.85 -6.44 16.73
C TRP A 132 3.18 -7.18 16.74
N ALA A 133 3.68 -7.54 15.56
CA ALA A 133 4.89 -8.34 15.47
C ALA A 133 6.14 -7.54 15.86
N PRO A 134 7.02 -8.09 16.73
CA PRO A 134 8.18 -7.38 17.26
C PRO A 134 9.28 -7.17 16.21
N ASP A 135 9.25 -7.95 15.13
CA ASP A 135 10.14 -7.94 13.97
C ASP A 135 9.63 -7.05 12.83
N ASN A 136 8.52 -6.31 13.01
CA ASN A 136 8.21 -5.21 12.09
C ASN A 136 9.33 -4.15 12.14
N TRP A 137 9.56 -3.48 11.01
CA TRP A 137 10.62 -2.48 10.85
C TRP A 137 10.36 -1.19 11.68
#